data_AF-A0A4R9G1G5-F1
#
_entry.id   AF-A0A4R9G1G5-F1
#
_cell.length_a   1.000
_cell.length_b   1.000
_cell.length_c   1.000
_cell.angle_alpha   90.00
_cell.angle_beta   90.00
_cell.angle_gamma   90.00
#
_symmetry.space_group_name_H-M   'P 1'
#
loop_
_entity.id
_entity.type
_entity.pdbx_description
1 polymer ?
#
loop_
_entity_poly.entity_id
_entity_poly.type
_entity_poly.pdbx_seq_one_letter_code
_entity_poly.pdbx_strand_id
1 'polypeptide(L)'
;MGIKFRNKSYLEIAFIHSSFKNENPEYKEHNERLEFLGDSVLGLVIAKYLFRTNPSASEGELSRQKAKLVSTTVLNGLSDKLGLIEFVLLGRGEGKGDSQKKLGANLFESLVGAIYLDQGMETAEEFIIKHLVGFIKDSDTIREATDFKSILQETCQKKFKLLPTYRLIKETGPDHEKTFYVNVSIRDKYSAEGQGRNKKFAEQDAAKQMLKILKIKF
;
A
#
# COMPACT_ATOMS: atom_id res chain seq x y z
N MET A 1 13.03 6.15 -13.61
CA MET A 1 11.58 6.47 -13.63
C MET A 1 11.03 6.82 -15.02
N GLY A 2 11.84 7.25 -16.00
CA GLY A 2 11.42 7.33 -17.41
C GLY A 2 10.59 8.57 -17.81
N ILE A 3 10.35 9.49 -16.88
CA ILE A 3 9.68 10.77 -17.11
C ILE A 3 10.73 11.84 -17.38
N LYS A 4 10.59 12.57 -18.49
CA LYS A 4 11.41 13.74 -18.82
C LYS A 4 10.61 14.99 -18.51
N PHE A 5 11.00 15.72 -17.46
CA PHE A 5 10.34 16.96 -17.07
C PHE A 5 10.53 18.07 -18.10
N ARG A 6 9.47 18.82 -18.41
CA ARG A 6 9.52 20.02 -19.25
C ARG A 6 10.08 21.19 -18.45
N ASN A 7 9.57 21.37 -17.24
CA ASN A 7 10.07 22.31 -16.25
C ASN A 7 10.75 21.56 -15.09
N LYS A 8 12.09 21.60 -15.07
CA LYS A 8 12.90 20.93 -14.05
C LYS A 8 12.70 21.51 -12.64
N SER A 9 12.22 22.75 -12.51
CA SER A 9 12.00 23.36 -11.20
C SER A 9 11.00 22.56 -10.37
N TYR A 10 9.98 21.96 -10.98
CA TYR A 10 9.02 21.12 -10.26
C TYR A 10 9.69 19.88 -9.68
N LEU A 11 10.60 19.27 -10.43
CA LEU A 11 11.36 18.12 -9.95
C LEU A 11 12.31 18.53 -8.82
N GLU A 12 13.03 19.64 -8.97
CA GLU A 12 13.94 20.14 -7.92
C GLU A 12 13.19 20.45 -6.62
N ILE A 13 12.07 21.18 -6.69
CA ILE A 13 11.24 21.53 -5.53
C ILE A 13 10.69 20.28 -4.84
N ALA A 14 10.33 19.23 -5.58
CA ALA A 14 9.81 17.99 -5.00
C ALA A 14 10.78 17.29 -4.03
N PHE A 15 12.09 17.52 -4.20
CA PHE A 15 13.14 16.92 -3.38
C PHE A 15 13.78 17.91 -2.39
N ILE A 16 13.23 19.12 -2.23
CA ILE A 16 13.67 20.07 -1.21
C ILE A 16 12.77 19.94 0.02
N HIS A 17 13.29 19.37 1.11
CA HIS A 17 12.55 19.30 2.37
C HIS A 17 12.52 20.68 3.07
N SER A 18 11.48 20.95 3.85
CA SER A 18 11.34 22.23 4.57
C SER A 18 12.49 22.51 5.53
N SER A 19 13.07 21.47 6.16
CA SER A 19 14.29 21.62 6.99
C SER A 19 15.49 22.15 6.22
N PHE A 20 15.73 21.65 4.99
CA PHE A 20 16.82 22.11 4.16
C PHE A 20 16.59 23.55 3.73
N LYS A 21 15.37 23.89 3.31
CA LYS A 21 15.00 25.25 2.94
C LYS A 21 15.16 26.23 4.11
N ASN A 22 14.89 25.81 5.35
CA ASN A 22 15.04 26.66 6.54
C ASN A 22 16.50 26.98 6.85
N GLU A 23 17.43 26.09 6.49
CA GLU A 23 18.87 26.31 6.65
C GLU A 23 19.52 27.02 5.45
N ASN A 24 18.87 27.02 4.28
CA ASN A 24 19.39 27.55 3.03
C ASN A 24 18.39 28.56 2.42
N PRO A 25 18.38 29.83 2.89
CA PRO A 25 17.38 30.84 2.50
C PRO A 25 17.38 31.21 1.01
N GLU A 26 18.41 30.85 0.27
CA GLU A 26 18.49 31.00 -1.19
C GLU A 26 17.45 30.14 -1.93
N TYR A 27 16.97 29.06 -1.29
CA TYR A 27 15.87 28.25 -1.79
C TYR A 27 14.52 28.89 -1.44
N LYS A 28 13.76 29.24 -2.47
CA LYS A 28 12.48 29.94 -2.32
C LYS A 28 11.33 29.03 -1.91
N GLU A 29 11.38 27.77 -2.32
CA GLU A 29 10.28 26.81 -2.18
C GLU A 29 10.79 25.46 -1.64
N HIS A 30 9.86 24.69 -1.08
CA HIS A 30 10.06 23.33 -0.61
C HIS A 30 8.86 22.46 -1.00
N ASN A 31 8.98 21.16 -0.75
CA ASN A 31 8.13 20.12 -1.30
C ASN A 31 6.70 20.04 -0.74
N GLU A 32 6.39 20.65 0.42
CA GLU A 32 5.09 20.48 1.12
C GLU A 32 3.86 20.90 0.29
N ARG A 33 3.97 21.94 -0.54
CA ARG A 33 2.85 22.34 -1.43
C ARG A 33 2.60 21.32 -2.54
N LEU A 34 3.68 20.71 -3.04
CA LEU A 34 3.60 19.64 -4.03
C LEU A 34 3.11 18.34 -3.38
N GLU A 35 3.51 18.05 -2.14
CA GLU A 35 3.00 16.94 -1.33
C GLU A 35 1.48 17.05 -1.19
N PHE A 36 0.97 18.19 -0.73
CA PHE A 36 -0.46 18.45 -0.59
C PHE A 36 -1.25 18.20 -1.90
N LEU A 37 -0.75 18.70 -3.02
CA LEU A 37 -1.37 18.48 -4.33
C LEU A 37 -1.27 17.01 -4.76
N GLY A 38 -0.11 16.41 -4.52
CA GLY A 38 0.22 15.03 -4.85
C GLY A 38 -0.66 14.02 -4.14
N ASP A 39 -0.92 14.19 -2.84
CA ASP A 39 -1.85 13.35 -2.07
C ASP A 39 -3.26 13.35 -2.69
N SER A 40 -3.75 14.53 -3.08
CA SER A 40 -5.06 14.66 -3.75
C SER A 40 -5.11 13.92 -5.09
N VAL A 41 -4.06 14.08 -5.91
CA VAL A 41 -3.93 13.39 -7.22
C VAL A 41 -3.83 11.87 -7.02
N LEU A 42 -2.95 11.44 -6.12
CA LEU A 42 -2.77 10.04 -5.75
C LEU A 42 -4.09 9.42 -5.27
N GLY A 43 -4.78 10.10 -4.37
CA GLY A 43 -6.04 9.68 -3.81
C GLY A 43 -7.15 9.54 -4.85
N LEU A 44 -7.19 10.42 -5.85
CA LEU A 44 -8.14 10.34 -6.97
C LEU A 44 -7.82 9.14 -7.88
N VAL A 45 -6.56 8.99 -8.28
CA VAL A 45 -6.13 7.87 -9.16
C VAL A 45 -6.42 6.53 -8.51
N ILE A 46 -6.10 6.37 -7.23
CA ILE A 46 -6.36 5.11 -6.52
C ILE A 46 -7.86 4.86 -6.32
N ALA A 47 -8.66 5.89 -6.02
CA ALA A 47 -10.11 5.74 -5.98
C ALA A 47 -10.68 5.29 -7.32
N LYS A 48 -10.25 5.92 -8.43
CA LYS A 48 -10.64 5.56 -9.80
C LYS A 48 -10.23 4.12 -10.15
N TYR A 49 -9.02 3.72 -9.79
CA TYR A 49 -8.53 2.36 -9.99
C TYR A 49 -9.41 1.34 -9.25
N LEU A 50 -9.61 1.51 -7.95
CA LEU A 50 -10.40 0.60 -7.12
C LEU A 50 -11.86 0.51 -7.57
N PHE A 51 -12.48 1.65 -7.91
CA PHE A 51 -13.85 1.69 -8.43
C PHE A 51 -14.01 0.85 -9.70
N ARG A 52 -13.02 0.90 -10.61
CA ARG A 52 -13.05 0.14 -11.87
C ARG A 52 -12.73 -1.33 -11.69
N THR A 53 -11.80 -1.68 -10.80
CA THR A 53 -11.36 -3.08 -10.62
C THR A 53 -12.25 -3.88 -9.69
N ASN A 54 -12.98 -3.22 -8.79
CA ASN A 54 -13.77 -3.87 -7.74
C ASN A 54 -15.26 -3.46 -7.80
N PRO A 55 -15.98 -3.74 -8.91
CA PRO A 55 -17.33 -3.23 -9.16
C PRO A 55 -18.40 -3.75 -8.18
N SER A 56 -18.10 -4.78 -7.39
CA SER A 56 -19.00 -5.34 -6.39
C SER A 56 -18.70 -4.87 -4.96
N ALA A 57 -17.64 -4.08 -4.76
CA ALA A 57 -17.28 -3.57 -3.45
C ALA A 57 -18.20 -2.42 -3.03
N SER A 58 -18.55 -2.39 -1.75
CA SER A 58 -19.24 -1.28 -1.10
C SER A 58 -18.34 -0.05 -0.95
N GLU A 59 -18.94 1.12 -0.73
CA GLU A 59 -18.21 2.38 -0.47
C GLU A 59 -17.20 2.21 0.69
N GLY A 60 -17.62 1.64 1.82
CA GLY A 60 -16.74 1.41 2.97
C GLY A 60 -15.57 0.46 2.67
N GLU A 61 -15.75 -0.55 1.80
CA GLU A 61 -14.66 -1.43 1.36
C GLU A 61 -13.66 -0.67 0.47
N LEU A 62 -14.15 0.12 -0.48
CA LEU A 62 -13.31 0.96 -1.34
C LEU A 62 -12.52 1.98 -0.52
N SER A 63 -13.15 2.63 0.45
CA SER A 63 -12.52 3.59 1.36
C SER A 63 -11.41 2.94 2.20
N ARG A 64 -11.65 1.74 2.77
CA ARG A 64 -10.62 0.98 3.49
C ARG A 64 -9.46 0.55 2.60
N GLN A 65 -9.75 0.06 1.40
CA GLN A 65 -8.72 -0.34 0.44
C GLN A 65 -7.88 0.87 0.01
N LYS A 66 -8.51 2.01 -0.30
CA LYS A 66 -7.80 3.25 -0.64
C LYS A 66 -6.85 3.65 0.48
N ALA A 67 -7.34 3.79 1.72
CA ALA A 67 -6.54 4.21 2.87
C ALA A 67 -5.31 3.32 3.08
N LYS A 68 -5.45 2.02 2.83
CA LYS A 68 -4.34 1.07 2.89
C LYS A 68 -3.33 1.27 1.75
N LEU A 69 -3.79 1.44 0.51
CA LEU A 69 -2.91 1.57 -0.65
C LEU A 69 -2.09 2.86 -0.65
N VAL A 70 -2.64 3.94 -0.10
CA VAL A 70 -1.94 5.22 0.06
C VAL A 70 -1.36 5.41 1.46
N SER A 71 -1.26 4.33 2.25
CA SER A 71 -0.72 4.44 3.60
C SER A 71 0.78 4.76 3.58
N THR A 72 1.24 5.52 4.58
CA THR A 72 2.65 5.86 4.78
C THR A 72 3.57 4.64 4.68
N THR A 73 3.18 3.49 5.25
CA THR A 73 3.95 2.25 5.18
C THR A 73 4.18 1.78 3.73
N VAL A 74 3.13 1.80 2.91
CA VAL A 74 3.21 1.38 1.51
C VAL A 74 4.04 2.38 0.69
N LEU A 75 3.79 3.68 0.88
CA LEU A 75 4.48 4.72 0.12
C LEU A 75 5.96 4.85 0.50
N ASN A 76 6.33 4.62 1.76
CA ASN A 76 7.74 4.50 2.16
C ASN A 76 8.40 3.30 1.49
N GLY A 77 7.80 2.11 1.57
CA GLY A 77 8.38 0.92 0.94
C GLY A 77 8.53 1.08 -0.58
N LEU A 78 7.60 1.77 -1.22
CA LEU A 78 7.72 2.14 -2.63
C LEU A 78 8.86 3.13 -2.86
N SER A 79 8.99 4.14 -2.02
CA SER A 79 10.05 5.16 -2.11
C SER A 79 11.44 4.56 -1.92
N ASP A 80 11.57 3.59 -1.01
CA ASP A 80 12.79 2.81 -0.80
C ASP A 80 13.12 1.99 -2.05
N LYS A 81 12.15 1.28 -2.63
CA LYS A 81 12.33 0.52 -3.89
C LYS A 81 12.76 1.44 -5.04
N LEU A 82 12.30 2.68 -5.05
CA LEU A 82 12.63 3.67 -6.07
C LEU A 82 13.92 4.46 -5.77
N GLY A 83 14.51 4.31 -4.58
CA GLY A 83 15.70 5.05 -4.14
C GLY A 83 15.46 6.56 -3.99
N LEU A 84 14.22 7.00 -3.70
CA LEU A 84 13.89 8.44 -3.69
C LEU A 84 14.63 9.22 -2.61
N ILE A 85 14.89 8.58 -1.47
CA ILE A 85 15.53 9.21 -0.32
C ILE A 85 16.95 9.69 -0.66
N GLU A 86 17.64 9.04 -1.60
CA GLU A 86 19.01 9.41 -1.99
C GLU A 86 19.10 10.79 -2.67
N PHE A 87 17.96 11.30 -3.17
CA PHE A 87 17.91 12.57 -3.91
C PHE A 87 17.38 13.73 -3.08
N VAL A 88 16.89 13.49 -1.85
CA VAL A 88 16.30 14.54 -1.02
C VAL A 88 17.38 15.44 -0.39
N LEU A 89 17.15 16.74 -0.45
CA LEU A 89 17.92 17.74 0.29
C LEU A 89 17.31 17.90 1.68
N LEU A 90 18.07 17.54 2.72
CA LEU A 90 17.70 17.60 4.13
C LEU A 90 18.64 18.54 4.91
N GLY A 91 18.08 19.30 5.86
CA GLY A 91 18.86 20.13 6.78
C GLY A 91 19.77 19.30 7.70
N ARG A 92 20.83 19.92 8.23
CA ARG A 92 21.81 19.34 9.15
C ARG A 92 21.16 18.99 10.47
N GLY A 93 20.69 17.75 10.59
CA GLY A 93 20.05 17.22 11.80
C GLY A 93 18.71 16.54 11.53
N GLU A 94 18.14 16.75 10.34
CA GLU A 94 17.06 15.91 9.82
C GLU A 94 17.59 14.53 9.39
N GLY A 95 16.77 13.50 9.55
CA GLY A 95 17.14 12.10 9.31
C GLY A 95 17.33 11.22 10.56
N LYS A 96 16.88 11.68 11.73
CA LYS A 96 16.82 10.88 12.97
C LYS A 96 15.42 10.93 13.59
N GLY A 97 14.81 9.78 13.84
CA GLY A 97 13.55 9.69 14.60
C GLY A 97 12.28 9.67 13.73
N ASP A 98 11.19 10.28 14.22
CA ASP A 98 9.84 10.19 13.64
C ASP A 98 9.69 10.92 12.30
N SER A 99 10.48 11.96 12.03
CA SER A 99 10.48 12.69 10.75
C SER A 99 10.90 11.80 9.57
N GLN A 100 11.83 10.87 9.81
CA GLN A 100 12.25 9.88 8.81
C GLN A 100 11.12 8.88 8.48
N LYS A 101 10.17 8.66 9.40
CA LYS A 101 9.08 7.68 9.20
C LYS A 101 8.07 8.09 8.15
N LYS A 102 8.00 9.36 7.74
CA LYS A 102 7.09 9.82 6.68
C LYS A 102 7.81 10.35 5.44
N LEU A 103 9.12 10.53 5.52
CA LEU A 103 9.91 11.15 4.47
C LEU A 103 9.69 10.51 3.10
N GLY A 104 9.72 9.18 3.00
CA GLY A 104 9.49 8.48 1.74
C GLY A 104 8.10 8.76 1.18
N ALA A 105 7.06 8.59 1.99
CA ALA A 105 5.68 8.87 1.60
C ALA A 105 5.49 10.30 1.07
N ASN A 106 5.97 11.29 1.82
CA ASN A 106 5.90 12.70 1.44
C ASN A 106 6.67 12.98 0.15
N LEU A 107 7.84 12.36 -0.05
CA LEU A 107 8.62 12.49 -1.28
C LEU A 107 7.88 11.89 -2.49
N PHE A 108 7.25 10.74 -2.32
CA PHE A 108 6.47 10.13 -3.40
C PHE A 108 5.27 10.99 -3.77
N GLU A 109 4.52 11.49 -2.79
CA GLU A 109 3.41 12.42 -3.01
C GLU A 109 3.89 13.70 -3.69
N SER A 110 4.98 14.29 -3.20
CA SER A 110 5.55 15.50 -3.81
C SER A 110 5.98 15.28 -5.27
N LEU A 111 6.61 14.14 -5.57
CA LEU A 111 6.96 13.77 -6.94
C LEU A 111 5.71 13.61 -7.83
N VAL A 112 4.63 13.01 -7.31
CA VAL A 112 3.34 12.94 -8.02
C VAL A 112 2.80 14.33 -8.31
N GLY A 113 2.82 15.24 -7.32
CA GLY A 113 2.41 16.63 -7.50
C GLY A 113 3.23 17.36 -8.57
N ALA A 114 4.54 17.14 -8.60
CA ALA A 114 5.44 17.68 -9.62
C ALA A 114 5.13 17.16 -11.03
N ILE A 115 4.92 15.84 -11.18
CA ILE A 115 4.56 15.22 -12.47
C ILE A 115 3.22 15.78 -12.96
N TYR A 116 2.24 15.91 -12.08
CA TYR A 116 0.93 16.44 -12.42
C TYR A 116 1.00 17.89 -12.92
N LEU A 117 1.77 18.76 -12.26
CA LEU A 117 1.93 20.15 -12.70
C LEU A 117 2.69 20.27 -14.02
N ASP A 118 3.67 19.40 -14.25
CA ASP A 118 4.52 19.44 -15.46
C ASP A 118 3.83 18.85 -16.70
N GLN A 119 3.11 17.72 -16.53
CA GLN A 119 2.64 16.87 -17.64
C GLN A 119 1.17 16.48 -17.57
N GLY A 120 0.44 16.92 -16.54
CA GLY A 120 -0.99 16.70 -16.41
C GLY A 120 -1.39 15.34 -15.83
N MET A 121 -2.71 15.15 -15.73
CA MET A 121 -3.34 14.03 -15.04
C MET A 121 -3.02 12.66 -15.66
N GLU A 122 -2.96 12.58 -16.99
CA GLU A 122 -2.73 11.32 -17.71
C GLU A 122 -1.36 10.73 -17.36
N THR A 123 -0.30 11.55 -17.44
CA THR A 123 1.07 11.13 -17.08
C THR A 123 1.19 10.78 -15.61
N ALA A 124 0.54 11.54 -14.72
CA ALA A 124 0.53 11.26 -13.29
C ALA A 124 -0.17 9.92 -12.99
N GLU A 125 -1.32 9.65 -13.63
CA GLU A 125 -2.06 8.39 -13.50
C GLU A 125 -1.21 7.20 -13.99
N GLU A 126 -0.58 7.30 -15.16
CA GLU A 126 0.31 6.26 -15.67
C GLU A 126 1.47 5.97 -14.71
N PHE A 127 2.10 7.01 -14.17
CA PHE A 127 3.19 6.88 -13.20
C PHE A 127 2.71 6.17 -11.93
N ILE A 128 1.60 6.61 -11.33
CA ILE A 128 1.04 6.04 -10.11
C ILE A 128 0.67 4.57 -10.33
N ILE A 129 -0.06 4.25 -11.40
CA ILE A 129 -0.48 2.87 -11.66
C ILE A 129 0.74 1.97 -11.91
N LYS A 130 1.70 2.42 -12.72
CA LYS A 130 2.90 1.64 -13.00
C LYS A 130 3.70 1.34 -11.74
N HIS A 131 3.93 2.34 -10.90
CA HIS A 131 4.84 2.21 -9.75
C HIS A 131 4.14 1.72 -8.49
N LEU A 132 3.02 2.33 -8.09
CA LEU A 132 2.32 1.94 -6.87
C LEU A 132 1.55 0.62 -7.06
N VAL A 133 0.71 0.52 -8.09
CA VAL A 133 -0.04 -0.74 -8.33
C VAL A 133 0.89 -1.88 -8.75
N GLY A 134 1.94 -1.59 -9.52
CA GLY A 134 3.01 -2.55 -9.80
C GLY A 134 3.69 -3.03 -8.53
N PHE A 135 4.13 -2.12 -7.66
CA PHE A 135 4.72 -2.46 -6.36
C PHE A 135 3.78 -3.29 -5.49
N ILE A 136 2.49 -2.97 -5.46
CA ILE A 136 1.46 -3.74 -4.74
C ILE A 136 1.30 -5.16 -5.29
N LYS A 137 1.38 -5.34 -6.60
CA LYS A 137 1.21 -6.65 -7.25
C LYS A 137 2.46 -7.52 -7.09
N ASP A 138 3.63 -6.91 -7.17
CA ASP A 138 4.93 -7.57 -7.05
C ASP A 138 5.30 -7.85 -5.59
N SER A 139 4.84 -7.01 -4.67
CA SER A 139 4.99 -7.27 -3.24
C SER A 139 3.94 -8.30 -2.82
N ASP A 140 4.40 -9.53 -2.56
CA ASP A 140 3.62 -10.50 -1.78
C ASP A 140 3.03 -9.83 -0.51
N THR A 141 3.71 -8.80 0.01
CA THR A 141 3.34 -7.92 1.12
C THR A 141 1.97 -7.21 1.04
N ILE A 142 1.34 -7.06 -0.14
CA ILE A 142 0.01 -6.43 -0.23
C ILE A 142 -1.12 -7.43 -0.53
N ARG A 143 -0.80 -8.59 -1.14
CA ARG A 143 -1.60 -9.81 -1.00
C ARG A 143 -1.75 -10.22 0.47
N GLU A 144 -0.72 -9.97 1.26
CA GLU A 144 -0.64 -10.20 2.72
C GLU A 144 -1.53 -9.27 3.57
N ALA A 145 -1.93 -8.12 3.03
CA ALA A 145 -2.59 -7.09 3.83
C ALA A 145 -4.12 -7.01 3.56
N THR A 146 -4.67 -7.87 2.69
CA THR A 146 -6.11 -8.06 2.60
C THR A 146 -6.52 -8.97 3.75
N ASP A 147 -7.34 -8.45 4.67
CA ASP A 147 -7.76 -9.19 5.85
C ASP A 147 -8.88 -10.18 5.50
N PHE A 148 -8.52 -11.25 4.79
CA PHE A 148 -9.41 -12.35 4.44
C PHE A 148 -10.03 -13.00 5.67
N LYS A 149 -9.33 -13.00 6.81
CA LYS A 149 -9.87 -13.48 8.09
C LYS A 149 -11.07 -12.65 8.53
N SER A 150 -10.96 -11.32 8.49
CA SER A 150 -12.07 -10.41 8.80
C SER A 150 -13.21 -10.52 7.78
N ILE A 151 -12.89 -10.58 6.47
CA ILE A 151 -13.92 -10.77 5.42
C ILE A 151 -14.69 -12.08 5.63
N LEU A 152 -13.97 -13.17 5.91
CA LEU A 152 -14.58 -14.47 6.18
C LEU A 152 -15.40 -14.44 7.47
N GLN A 153 -14.91 -13.80 8.53
CA GLN A 153 -15.63 -13.66 9.78
C GLN A 153 -16.95 -12.92 9.60
N GLU A 154 -16.94 -11.77 8.93
CA GLU A 154 -18.16 -11.01 8.62
C GLU A 154 -19.13 -11.81 7.75
N THR A 155 -18.61 -12.50 6.73
CA THR A 155 -19.41 -13.35 5.85
C THR A 155 -20.09 -14.48 6.62
N CYS A 156 -19.34 -15.16 7.49
CA CYS A 156 -19.86 -16.25 8.30
C CYS A 156 -20.89 -15.76 9.31
N GLN A 157 -20.64 -14.61 9.95
CA GLN A 157 -21.59 -14.02 10.88
C GLN A 157 -22.88 -13.59 10.18
N LYS A 158 -22.80 -13.01 8.97
CA LYS A 158 -23.98 -12.61 8.19
C LYS A 158 -24.77 -13.82 7.68
N LYS A 159 -24.11 -14.80 7.05
CA LYS A 159 -24.74 -15.91 6.32
C LYS A 159 -25.06 -17.13 7.19
N PHE A 160 -24.19 -17.42 8.15
CA PHE A 160 -24.26 -18.63 8.98
C PHE A 160 -24.44 -18.33 10.48
N LYS A 161 -24.49 -17.05 10.90
CA LYS A 161 -24.62 -16.65 12.32
C LYS A 161 -23.60 -17.33 13.24
N LEU A 162 -22.40 -17.59 12.72
CA LEU A 162 -21.31 -18.29 13.40
C LEU A 162 -19.96 -17.72 13.00
N LEU A 163 -18.93 -18.04 13.78
CA LEU A 163 -17.54 -17.69 13.51
C LEU A 163 -16.80 -18.89 12.88
N PRO A 164 -15.89 -18.66 11.91
CA PRO A 164 -15.02 -19.69 11.38
C PRO A 164 -14.00 -20.14 12.45
N THR A 165 -13.66 -21.42 12.48
CA THR A 165 -12.68 -21.99 13.42
C THR A 165 -11.38 -22.29 12.70
N TYR A 166 -10.24 -21.90 13.28
CA TYR A 166 -8.91 -22.13 12.73
C TYR A 166 -8.16 -23.16 13.57
N ARG A 167 -7.44 -24.08 12.92
CA ARG A 167 -6.60 -25.08 13.57
C ARG A 167 -5.28 -25.22 12.85
N LEU A 168 -4.17 -25.13 13.58
CA LEU A 168 -2.86 -25.47 13.05
C LEU A 168 -2.79 -26.98 12.78
N ILE A 169 -2.45 -27.36 11.55
CA ILE A 169 -2.35 -28.75 11.11
C ILE A 169 -0.92 -29.24 11.33
N LYS A 170 0.07 -28.48 10.85
CA LYS A 170 1.49 -28.84 10.93
C LYS A 170 2.39 -27.62 10.72
N GLU A 171 3.63 -27.76 11.15
CA GLU A 171 4.73 -26.82 10.92
C GLU A 171 5.89 -27.62 10.30
N THR A 172 6.49 -27.12 9.22
CA THR A 172 7.58 -27.79 8.51
C THR A 172 8.69 -26.80 8.17
N GLY A 173 9.93 -27.29 8.01
CA GLY A 173 11.08 -26.46 7.67
C GLY A 173 11.93 -26.09 8.89
N PRO A 174 13.16 -25.58 8.66
CA PRO A 174 14.07 -25.16 9.72
C PRO A 174 13.55 -23.90 10.42
N ASP A 175 14.03 -23.59 11.63
CA ASP A 175 13.49 -22.47 12.43
C ASP A 175 13.56 -21.11 11.74
N HIS A 176 14.54 -20.90 10.85
CA HIS A 176 14.69 -19.69 10.05
C HIS A 176 13.85 -19.67 8.76
N GLU A 177 13.18 -20.78 8.42
CA GLU A 177 12.37 -20.93 7.20
C GLU A 177 11.14 -21.81 7.45
N LYS A 178 10.49 -21.59 8.60
CA LYS A 178 9.35 -22.39 9.03
C LYS A 178 8.08 -22.03 8.24
N THR A 179 7.43 -23.05 7.71
CA THR A 179 6.12 -22.97 7.03
C THR A 179 5.03 -23.56 7.92
N PHE A 180 3.97 -22.79 8.13
CA PHE A 180 2.81 -23.14 8.94
C PHE A 180 1.65 -23.50 8.03
N TYR A 181 0.90 -24.56 8.38
CA TYR A 181 -0.30 -25.00 7.67
C TYR A 181 -1.49 -24.93 8.60
N VAL A 182 -2.55 -24.23 8.19
CA VAL A 182 -3.75 -23.98 9.00
C VAL A 182 -4.98 -24.43 8.22
N ASN A 183 -5.88 -25.14 8.91
CA ASN A 183 -7.22 -25.43 8.44
C ASN A 183 -8.20 -24.37 8.97
N VAL A 184 -9.14 -23.93 8.13
CA VAL A 184 -10.32 -23.18 8.55
C VAL A 184 -11.58 -23.99 8.26
N SER A 185 -12.52 -24.03 9.21
CA SER A 185 -13.76 -24.79 9.09
C SER A 185 -15.01 -23.99 9.49
N ILE A 186 -16.15 -24.34 8.88
CA ILE A 186 -17.48 -23.78 9.15
C ILE A 186 -18.53 -24.90 9.18
N ARG A 187 -19.23 -25.05 10.32
CA ARG A 187 -20.38 -25.97 10.52
C ARG A 187 -20.16 -27.39 9.98
N ASP A 188 -18.99 -27.98 10.23
CA ASP A 188 -18.58 -29.34 9.78
C ASP A 188 -18.78 -29.65 8.28
N LYS A 189 -19.14 -28.66 7.47
CA LYS A 189 -19.56 -28.80 6.07
C LYS A 189 -18.54 -28.19 5.13
N TYR A 190 -17.91 -27.10 5.54
CA TYR A 190 -16.87 -26.44 4.75
C TYR A 190 -15.56 -26.51 5.50
N SER A 191 -14.50 -26.87 4.77
CA SER A 191 -13.13 -26.85 5.25
C SER A 191 -12.22 -26.36 4.14
N ALA A 192 -11.21 -25.57 4.49
CA ALA A 192 -10.19 -25.09 3.58
C ALA A 192 -8.85 -25.03 4.31
N GLU A 193 -7.76 -25.22 3.57
CA GLU A 193 -6.41 -25.14 4.11
C GLU A 193 -5.67 -23.95 3.52
N GLY A 194 -4.76 -23.39 4.30
CA GLY A 194 -3.83 -22.38 3.86
C GLY A 194 -2.49 -22.53 4.53
N GLN A 195 -1.49 -21.90 3.92
CA GLN A 195 -0.11 -21.96 4.40
C GLN A 195 0.54 -20.59 4.47
N GLY A 196 1.57 -20.45 5.31
CA GLY A 196 2.30 -19.20 5.42
C GLY A 196 3.55 -19.29 6.28
N ARG A 197 4.42 -18.29 6.15
CA ARG A 197 5.67 -18.14 6.92
C ARG A 197 5.47 -17.90 8.43
N ASN A 198 4.24 -17.63 8.85
CA ASN A 198 3.83 -17.62 10.25
C ASN A 198 2.35 -18.02 10.36
N LYS A 199 1.89 -18.29 11.59
CA LYS A 199 0.50 -18.71 11.86
C LYS A 199 -0.53 -17.72 11.31
N LYS A 200 -0.29 -16.40 11.47
CA LYS A 200 -1.19 -15.35 10.98
C LYS A 200 -1.33 -15.40 9.46
N PHE A 201 -0.25 -15.64 8.73
CA PHE A 201 -0.30 -15.76 7.26
C PHE A 201 -1.02 -17.02 6.81
N ALA A 202 -0.76 -18.16 7.47
CA ALA A 202 -1.46 -19.40 7.18
C ALA A 202 -2.97 -19.28 7.40
N GLU A 203 -3.41 -18.55 8.44
CA GLU A 203 -4.82 -18.24 8.68
C GLU A 203 -5.43 -17.35 7.58
N GLN A 204 -4.72 -16.32 7.11
CA GLN A 204 -5.20 -15.44 6.05
C GLN A 204 -5.36 -16.19 4.72
N ASP A 205 -4.40 -17.05 4.37
CA ASP A 205 -4.49 -17.88 3.18
C ASP A 205 -5.63 -18.90 3.30
N ALA A 206 -5.79 -19.54 4.45
CA ALA A 206 -6.89 -20.46 4.70
C ALA A 206 -8.26 -19.76 4.54
N ALA A 207 -8.38 -18.55 5.08
CA ALA A 207 -9.58 -17.73 4.95
C ALA A 207 -9.88 -17.36 3.49
N LYS A 208 -8.85 -17.02 2.71
CA LYS A 208 -8.97 -16.74 1.28
C LYS A 208 -9.47 -17.96 0.49
N GLN A 209 -8.94 -19.16 0.76
CA GLN A 209 -9.41 -20.38 0.10
C GLN A 209 -10.87 -20.68 0.47
N MET A 210 -11.24 -20.49 1.73
CA MET A 210 -12.63 -20.65 2.18
C MET A 210 -13.59 -19.67 1.48
N LEU A 211 -13.22 -18.40 1.34
CA LEU A 211 -14.03 -17.42 0.62
C LEU A 211 -14.29 -17.82 -0.84
N LYS A 212 -13.30 -18.43 -1.51
CA LYS A 212 -13.48 -19.01 -2.85
C LYS A 212 -14.46 -20.19 -2.86
N ILE A 213 -14.35 -21.10 -1.89
CA ILE A 213 -15.27 -22.24 -1.74
C ILE A 213 -16.71 -21.75 -1.53
N LEU A 214 -16.88 -20.70 -0.73
CA LEU A 214 -18.16 -20.06 -0.49
C LEU A 214 -18.67 -19.22 -1.68
N LYS A 215 -17.88 -19.12 -2.77
CA LYS A 215 -18.13 -18.32 -3.99
C LYS A 215 -18.40 -16.85 -3.68
N ILE A 216 -17.71 -16.29 -2.69
CA ILE A 216 -17.79 -14.89 -2.31
C ILE A 216 -16.78 -14.11 -3.16
N LYS A 217 -17.24 -13.06 -3.83
CA LYS A 217 -16.35 -12.13 -4.53
C LYS A 217 -15.73 -11.17 -3.50
N PHE A 218 -14.41 -11.01 -3.57
CA PHE A 218 -13.60 -10.14 -2.71
C PHE A 218 -12.49 -9.49 -3.54
#